data_AF-A0A6V7XI40-F1
#
_entry.id   AF-A0A6V7XI40-F1
#
_cell.length_a   1.000
_cell.length_b   1.000
_cell.length_c   1.000
_cell.angle_alpha   90.00
_cell.angle_beta   90.00
_cell.angle_gamma   90.00
#
_symmetry.space_group_name_H-M   'P 1'
#
loop_
_entity.id
_entity.type
_entity.pdbx_description
1 polymer ?
#
loop_
_entity_poly.entity_id
_entity_poly.type
_entity_poly.pdbx_seq_one_letter_code
_entity_poly.pdbx_strand_id
1 'polypeptide(L)'
;MFAVLELGGPNLYDYYVNQEIYSSENKYEIVANIARAAAIALNELHQRAVIHLDIKAENFVIALQENQIDLKVDPFSFKLIDFNTSVLGTDHVKANTASITKIIKAPEIRKKSKNYVNQKVDVWAFGIMIYGLLYSKLNEFNELNVNVMSDKSRYSRLDSELNYYRSNPSNTNLDIIINVFTIKKF
;
A
#
# COMPACT_ATOMS: atom_id res chain seq x y z
N MET A 1 13.53 15.99 20.65
CA MET A 1 13.72 14.53 20.71
C MET A 1 14.25 14.10 19.35
N PHE A 2 15.25 13.23 19.32
CA PHE A 2 15.77 12.65 18.07
C PHE A 2 15.57 11.15 18.12
N ALA A 3 15.11 10.55 17.02
CA ALA A 3 15.09 9.11 16.84
C ALA A 3 16.24 8.72 15.92
N VAL A 4 17.07 7.78 16.36
CA VAL A 4 18.15 7.20 15.55
C VAL A 4 17.66 5.83 15.06
N LEU A 5 17.58 5.66 13.74
CA LEU A 5 17.09 4.46 13.08
C LEU A 5 18.15 3.97 12.07
N GLU A 6 17.98 2.75 11.58
CA GLU A 6 18.75 2.24 10.45
C GLU A 6 18.53 3.10 9.19
N LEU A 7 19.55 3.21 8.34
CA LEU A 7 19.44 3.87 7.06
C LEU A 7 18.83 2.90 6.03
N GLY A 8 17.75 3.32 5.38
CA GLY A 8 17.16 2.60 4.25
C GLY A 8 17.53 3.23 2.90
N GLY A 9 17.17 2.53 1.82
CA GLY A 9 17.23 3.05 0.46
C GLY A 9 16.10 4.05 0.15
N PRO A 10 15.80 4.32 -1.14
CA PRO A 10 14.65 5.14 -1.50
C PRO A 10 13.34 4.45 -1.10
N ASN A 11 12.28 5.24 -0.89
CA ASN A 11 10.93 4.70 -0.74
C ASN A 11 10.40 4.19 -2.10
N LEU A 12 9.37 3.36 -2.06
CA LEU A 12 8.80 2.70 -3.24
C LEU A 12 8.21 3.72 -4.23
N TYR A 13 7.63 4.83 -3.77
CA TYR A 13 7.13 5.88 -4.66
C TYR A 13 8.26 6.48 -5.50
N ASP A 14 9.33 6.94 -4.84
CA ASP A 14 10.49 7.54 -5.51
C ASP A 14 11.20 6.53 -6.40
N TYR A 15 11.36 5.29 -5.95
CA TYR A 15 11.90 4.22 -6.78
C TYR A 15 11.06 4.00 -8.04
N TYR A 16 9.74 3.92 -7.91
CA TYR A 16 8.84 3.66 -9.03
C TYR A 16 8.86 4.79 -10.07
N VAL A 17 8.88 6.04 -9.61
CA VAL A 17 8.92 7.22 -10.47
C VAL A 17 10.28 7.36 -11.14
N ASN A 18 11.38 7.27 -10.38
CA ASN A 18 12.73 7.48 -10.90
C ASN A 18 13.19 6.39 -11.87
N GLN A 19 12.70 5.16 -11.71
CA GLN A 19 12.97 4.06 -12.63
C GLN A 19 12.00 4.02 -13.82
N GLU A 20 11.10 5.00 -13.93
CA GLU A 20 10.08 5.09 -14.99
C GLU A 20 9.28 3.78 -15.18
N ILE A 21 8.97 3.07 -14.08
CA ILE A 21 8.34 1.73 -14.17
C ILE A 21 6.97 1.82 -14.86
N TYR A 22 6.31 2.98 -14.81
CA TYR A 22 5.03 3.22 -15.47
C TYR A 22 5.08 3.10 -17.00
N SER A 23 6.23 3.35 -17.63
CA SER A 23 6.44 3.26 -19.08
C SER A 23 7.16 1.97 -19.50
N SER A 24 7.61 1.16 -18.54
CA SER A 24 8.31 -0.11 -18.81
C SER A 24 7.39 -1.15 -19.45
N GLU A 25 7.90 -1.87 -20.44
CA GLU A 25 7.22 -3.03 -21.05
C GLU A 25 6.98 -4.15 -20.01
N ASN A 26 7.88 -4.29 -19.03
CA ASN A 26 7.81 -5.29 -17.97
C ASN A 26 7.12 -4.80 -16.70
N LYS A 27 6.39 -3.67 -16.76
CA LYS A 27 5.72 -3.04 -15.61
C LYS A 27 4.92 -4.03 -14.76
N TYR A 28 4.13 -4.88 -15.39
CA TYR A 28 3.25 -5.81 -14.67
C TYR A 28 4.05 -6.83 -13.85
N GLU A 29 5.13 -7.36 -14.42
CA GLU A 29 6.03 -8.28 -13.72
C GLU A 29 6.74 -7.59 -12.56
N ILE A 30 7.28 -6.38 -12.79
CA ILE A 30 7.95 -5.59 -11.77
C ILE A 30 7.00 -5.28 -10.61
N VAL A 31 5.78 -4.83 -10.90
CA VAL A 31 4.76 -4.53 -9.89
C VAL A 31 4.28 -5.79 -9.17
N ALA A 32 4.21 -6.95 -9.85
CA ALA A 32 3.92 -8.23 -9.19
C ALA A 32 5.02 -8.59 -8.17
N ASN A 33 6.28 -8.37 -8.50
CA ASN A 33 7.41 -8.63 -7.61
C ASN A 33 7.40 -7.68 -6.41
N ILE A 34 7.15 -6.38 -6.65
CA ILE A 34 6.95 -5.38 -5.60
C ILE A 34 5.79 -5.78 -4.67
N ALA A 35 4.65 -6.18 -5.23
CA ALA A 35 3.48 -6.56 -4.46
C ALA A 35 3.79 -7.78 -3.55
N ARG A 36 4.49 -8.79 -4.07
CA ARG A 36 4.89 -9.96 -3.27
C ARG A 36 5.81 -9.56 -2.11
N ALA A 37 6.84 -8.76 -2.39
CA ALA A 37 7.81 -8.32 -1.38
C ALA A 37 7.17 -7.43 -0.31
N ALA A 38 6.36 -6.45 -0.72
CA ALA A 38 5.68 -5.54 0.20
C ALA A 38 4.60 -6.26 1.04
N ALA A 39 3.92 -7.28 0.47
CA ALA A 39 2.99 -8.12 1.21
C ALA A 39 3.69 -8.95 2.30
N ILE A 40 4.91 -9.44 2.05
CA ILE A 40 5.72 -10.12 3.07
C ILE A 40 6.01 -9.17 4.23
N ALA A 41 6.49 -7.95 3.95
CA ALA A 41 6.75 -6.95 4.98
C ALA A 41 5.50 -6.58 5.80
N LEU A 42 4.36 -6.42 5.14
CA LEU A 42 3.09 -6.15 5.81
C LEU A 42 2.63 -7.33 6.69
N ASN A 43 2.76 -8.55 6.19
CA ASN A 43 2.41 -9.75 6.95
C ASN A 43 3.30 -9.91 8.19
N GLU A 44 4.60 -9.63 8.11
CA GLU A 44 5.49 -9.62 9.27
C GLU A 44 5.01 -8.62 10.35
N LEU A 45 4.55 -7.45 9.92
CA LEU A 45 3.99 -6.45 10.83
C LEU A 45 2.70 -6.96 11.50
N HIS A 46 1.79 -7.53 10.72
CA HIS A 46 0.52 -8.08 11.21
C HIS A 46 0.70 -9.26 12.16
N GLN A 47 1.68 -10.13 11.93
CA GLN A 47 2.02 -11.23 12.84
C GLN A 47 2.49 -10.74 14.22
N ARG A 48 3.00 -9.50 14.31
CA ARG A 48 3.39 -8.85 15.57
C ARG A 48 2.23 -8.07 16.20
N ALA A 49 1.01 -8.28 15.72
CA ALA A 49 -0.20 -7.58 16.17
C ALA A 49 -0.05 -6.06 16.08
N VAL A 50 0.55 -5.57 15.00
CA VAL A 50 0.57 -4.13 14.70
C VAL A 50 -0.32 -3.88 13.48
N ILE A 51 -1.18 -2.87 13.58
CA ILE A 51 -1.96 -2.33 12.47
C ILE A 51 -1.34 -0.99 12.11
N HIS A 52 -0.87 -0.84 10.87
CA HIS A 52 -0.08 0.32 10.46
C HIS A 52 -0.94 1.58 10.34
N LEU A 53 -2.11 1.46 9.70
CA LEU A 53 -3.10 2.50 9.45
C LEU A 53 -2.72 3.61 8.46
N ASP A 54 -1.50 3.59 7.93
CA ASP A 54 -1.04 4.48 6.86
C ASP A 54 -0.21 3.73 5.79
N ILE A 55 -0.79 2.70 5.18
CA ILE A 55 -0.12 1.92 4.13
C ILE A 55 -0.16 2.68 2.80
N LYS A 56 1.01 3.12 2.33
CA LYS A 56 1.21 3.82 1.05
C LYS A 56 2.64 3.62 0.56
N ALA A 57 2.91 3.91 -0.72
CA ALA A 57 4.20 3.62 -1.34
C ALA A 57 5.36 4.38 -0.68
N GLU A 58 5.10 5.56 -0.15
CA GLU A 58 6.06 6.39 0.59
C GLU A 58 6.54 5.74 1.89
N ASN A 59 5.72 4.87 2.49
CA ASN A 59 6.03 4.20 3.76
C ASN A 59 6.66 2.82 3.59
N PHE A 60 6.88 2.36 2.36
CA PHE A 60 7.74 1.21 2.07
C PHE A 60 9.10 1.68 1.61
N VAL A 61 10.13 1.41 2.41
CA VAL A 61 11.52 1.74 2.09
C VAL A 61 12.25 0.49 1.64
N ILE A 62 13.06 0.61 0.58
CA ILE A 62 13.86 -0.51 0.11
C ILE A 62 14.99 -0.79 1.10
N ALA A 63 15.12 -2.03 1.53
CA ALA A 63 16.17 -2.45 2.45
C ALA A 63 17.55 -2.36 1.77
N LEU A 64 18.53 -1.88 2.52
CA LEU A 64 19.94 -1.97 2.13
C LEU A 64 20.48 -3.33 2.59
N GLN A 65 21.30 -3.98 1.76
CA GLN A 65 22.00 -5.18 2.18
C GLN A 65 23.15 -4.81 3.11
N GLU A 66 23.02 -5.16 4.38
CA GLU A 66 24.13 -5.08 5.34
C GLU A 66 25.24 -6.06 4.90
N ASN A 67 26.49 -5.59 4.87
CA ASN A 67 27.73 -6.32 4.52
C ASN A 67 28.29 -6.16 3.09
N GLN A 68 27.88 -5.16 2.31
CA GLN A 68 28.64 -4.77 1.11
C GLN A 68 29.21 -3.35 1.27
N ILE A 69 30.49 -3.19 0.91
CA ILE A 69 31.22 -1.91 0.94
C ILE A 69 30.48 -0.85 0.10
N ASP A 70 29.76 -1.32 -0.92
CA ASP A 70 28.76 -0.56 -1.65
C ASP A 70 27.38 -0.96 -1.14
N LEU A 71 26.65 -0.03 -0.51
CA LEU A 71 25.26 -0.21 -0.06
C LEU A 71 24.37 -0.60 -1.25
N LYS A 72 24.26 -1.89 -1.55
CA LYS A 72 23.40 -2.38 -2.63
C LYS A 72 21.95 -2.41 -2.16
N VAL A 73 21.11 -1.83 -3.01
CA VAL A 73 19.67 -1.76 -2.86
C VAL A 73 19.08 -3.04 -3.47
N ASP A 74 18.32 -3.81 -2.69
CA ASP A 74 17.51 -4.92 -3.20
C ASP A 74 16.05 -4.46 -3.33
N PRO A 75 15.58 -4.09 -4.54
CA PRO A 75 14.25 -3.52 -4.75
C PRO A 75 13.09 -4.47 -4.43
N PHE A 76 13.38 -5.72 -4.07
CA PHE A 76 12.39 -6.72 -3.65
C PHE A 76 12.51 -7.09 -2.16
N SER A 77 13.19 -6.24 -1.38
CA SER A 77 13.20 -6.29 0.08
C SER A 77 12.71 -4.96 0.64
N PHE A 78 11.58 -4.96 1.35
CA PHE A 78 10.97 -3.73 1.88
C PHE A 78 10.90 -3.73 3.40
N LYS A 79 11.03 -2.53 3.97
CA LYS A 79 10.73 -2.24 5.37
C LYS A 79 9.64 -1.19 5.46
N LEU A 80 8.69 -1.40 6.37
CA LEU A 80 7.66 -0.41 6.69
C LEU A 80 8.22 0.62 7.67
N ILE A 81 7.93 1.89 7.40
CA ILE A 81 8.30 3.03 8.22
C ILE A 81 7.06 3.87 8.56
N ASP A 82 7.24 4.87 9.43
CA ASP A 82 6.19 5.82 9.84
C ASP A 82 5.01 5.19 10.62
N PHE A 83 5.33 4.70 11.82
CA PHE A 83 4.36 4.11 12.75
C PHE A 83 3.55 5.13 13.55
N ASN A 84 3.52 6.40 13.15
CA ASN A 84 2.86 7.47 13.91
C ASN A 84 1.34 7.25 14.07
N THR A 85 0.72 6.55 13.12
CA THR A 85 -0.73 6.24 13.15
C THR A 85 -1.03 4.83 13.67
N SER A 86 -0.01 4.03 13.93
CA SER A 86 -0.16 2.60 14.19
C SER A 86 -0.73 2.29 15.57
N VAL A 87 -1.37 1.12 15.67
CA VAL A 87 -1.95 0.61 16.91
C VAL A 87 -1.62 -0.85 17.13
N LEU A 88 -1.62 -1.28 18.39
CA LEU A 88 -1.41 -2.68 18.78
C LEU A 88 -2.74 -3.43 18.86
N GLY A 89 -2.79 -4.59 18.22
CA GLY A 89 -3.88 -5.56 18.21
C GLY A 89 -4.12 -6.14 16.82
N THR A 90 -5.07 -7.06 16.73
CA THR A 90 -5.37 -7.81 15.49
C THR A 90 -6.77 -7.49 14.97
N ASP A 91 -7.75 -7.41 15.88
CA ASP A 91 -9.14 -7.15 15.55
C ASP A 91 -9.81 -6.23 16.59
N HIS A 92 -10.81 -5.46 16.15
CA HIS A 92 -11.60 -4.56 17.00
C HIS A 92 -10.78 -3.61 17.91
N VAL A 93 -9.68 -3.04 17.38
CA VAL A 93 -8.79 -2.14 18.11
C VAL A 93 -9.29 -0.70 18.06
N LYS A 94 -9.33 0.01 19.18
CA LYS A 94 -9.70 1.43 19.20
C LYS A 94 -8.56 2.28 18.62
N ALA A 95 -8.85 3.10 17.61
CA ALA A 95 -7.86 3.95 16.93
C ALA A 95 -8.43 5.34 16.58
N ASN A 96 -7.54 6.33 16.44
CA ASN A 96 -7.90 7.63 15.88
C ASN A 96 -7.98 7.54 14.36
N THR A 97 -9.16 7.20 13.85
CA THR A 97 -9.37 7.04 12.41
C THR A 97 -9.29 8.36 11.64
N ALA A 98 -9.27 9.53 12.30
CA ALA A 98 -9.07 10.81 11.62
C ALA A 98 -7.65 10.96 11.06
N SER A 99 -6.65 10.33 11.69
CA SER A 99 -5.25 10.37 11.27
C SER A 99 -4.90 9.46 10.09
N ILE A 100 -5.80 8.54 9.74
CA ILE A 100 -5.64 7.68 8.56
C ILE A 100 -5.79 8.52 7.29
N THR A 101 -4.85 8.39 6.35
CA THR A 101 -4.87 9.05 5.05
C THR A 101 -6.21 8.82 4.34
N LYS A 102 -6.90 9.93 4.03
CA LYS A 102 -8.34 9.92 3.68
C LYS A 102 -8.66 9.12 2.42
N ILE A 103 -7.74 9.16 1.47
CA ILE A 103 -7.88 8.58 0.12
C ILE A 103 -7.64 7.07 0.06
N ILE A 104 -7.01 6.49 1.09
CA ILE A 104 -6.80 5.03 1.22
C ILE A 104 -7.72 4.41 2.28
N LYS A 105 -8.64 5.19 2.87
CA LYS A 105 -9.54 4.68 3.92
C LYS A 105 -10.40 3.54 3.42
N ALA A 106 -10.34 2.44 4.15
CA ALA A 106 -11.24 1.31 3.94
C ALA A 106 -12.71 1.73 4.07
N PRO A 107 -13.62 1.13 3.27
CA PRO A 107 -15.02 1.56 3.19
C PRO A 107 -15.76 1.48 4.53
N GLU A 108 -15.40 0.53 5.40
CA GLU A 108 -15.94 0.37 6.75
C GLU A 108 -15.56 1.52 7.70
N ILE A 109 -14.35 2.07 7.55
CA ILE A 109 -13.88 3.22 8.32
C ILE A 109 -14.61 4.47 7.86
N ARG A 110 -14.78 4.64 6.55
CA ARG A 110 -15.50 5.78 5.96
C ARG A 110 -16.99 5.80 6.27
N LYS A 111 -17.66 4.65 6.20
CA LYS A 111 -19.14 4.56 6.30
C LYS A 111 -19.67 4.66 7.73
N LYS A 112 -18.91 4.17 8.72
CA LYS A 112 -19.47 3.95 10.07
C LYS A 112 -18.98 4.93 11.13
N SER A 113 -18.10 5.88 10.80
CA SER A 113 -17.40 6.73 11.78
C SER A 113 -16.92 5.94 12.99
N LYS A 114 -16.51 4.69 12.75
CA LYS A 114 -16.10 3.77 13.81
C LYS A 114 -14.67 4.12 14.17
N ASN A 115 -14.43 4.28 15.47
CA ASN A 115 -13.07 4.40 16.00
C ASN A 115 -12.45 3.02 16.24
N TYR A 116 -12.87 2.01 15.48
CA TYR A 116 -12.40 0.64 15.61
C TYR A 116 -11.88 0.15 14.27
N VAL A 117 -10.69 -0.44 14.30
CA VAL A 117 -9.95 -0.93 13.15
C VAL A 117 -9.53 -2.38 13.37
N ASN A 118 -9.13 -3.02 12.29
CA ASN A 118 -8.44 -4.30 12.30
C ASN A 118 -7.43 -4.34 11.15
N GLN A 119 -6.67 -5.43 11.05
CA GLN A 119 -5.64 -5.60 10.02
C GLN A 119 -6.17 -5.49 8.57
N LYS A 120 -7.47 -5.67 8.34
CA LYS A 120 -8.07 -5.54 7.00
C LYS A 120 -8.06 -4.11 6.46
N VAL A 121 -7.96 -3.11 7.34
CA VAL A 121 -7.79 -1.71 6.93
C VAL A 121 -6.47 -1.53 6.16
N ASP A 122 -5.39 -2.15 6.65
CA ASP A 122 -4.09 -2.13 5.97
C ASP A 122 -4.10 -2.92 4.66
N VAL A 123 -4.78 -4.07 4.64
CA VAL A 123 -4.93 -4.89 3.41
C VAL A 123 -5.67 -4.12 2.32
N TRP A 124 -6.70 -3.36 2.69
CA TRP A 124 -7.40 -2.48 1.76
C TRP A 124 -6.45 -1.42 1.20
N ALA A 125 -5.76 -0.69 2.08
CA ALA A 125 -4.84 0.37 1.68
C ALA A 125 -3.67 -0.16 0.81
N PHE A 126 -3.16 -1.35 1.13
CA PHE A 126 -2.20 -2.08 0.30
C PHE A 126 -2.73 -2.32 -1.11
N GLY A 127 -3.97 -2.78 -1.24
CA GLY A 127 -4.60 -2.96 -2.56
C GLY A 127 -4.73 -1.66 -3.35
N ILE A 128 -5.08 -0.54 -2.70
CA ILE A 128 -5.10 0.78 -3.34
C ILE A 128 -3.73 1.17 -3.87
N MET A 129 -2.68 0.94 -3.08
CA MET A 129 -1.29 1.19 -3.48
C MET A 129 -0.91 0.37 -4.73
N ILE A 130 -1.16 -0.95 -4.74
CA ILE A 130 -0.86 -1.80 -5.90
C ILE A 130 -1.65 -1.38 -7.14
N TYR A 131 -2.94 -1.04 -6.97
CA TYR A 131 -3.75 -0.48 -8.04
C TYR A 131 -3.14 0.82 -8.61
N GLY A 132 -2.66 1.71 -7.73
CA GLY A 132 -1.97 2.94 -8.12
C GLY A 132 -0.72 2.69 -8.95
N LEU A 133 0.08 1.68 -8.59
CA LEU A 133 1.25 1.25 -9.36
C LEU A 133 0.85 0.69 -10.74
N LEU A 134 -0.12 -0.22 -10.80
CA LEU A 134 -0.49 -0.89 -12.05
C LEU A 134 -1.09 0.04 -13.10
N TYR A 135 -1.83 1.06 -12.69
CA TYR A 135 -2.51 1.97 -13.62
C TYR A 135 -1.87 3.36 -13.70
N SER A 136 -0.67 3.52 -13.10
CA SER A 136 0.04 4.80 -13.08
C SER A 136 -0.77 5.92 -12.44
N LYS A 137 -1.55 5.56 -11.42
CA LYS A 137 -2.47 6.45 -10.70
C LYS A 137 -2.00 6.79 -9.28
N LEU A 138 -0.74 6.48 -8.93
CA LEU A 138 -0.18 6.84 -7.61
C LEU A 138 -0.45 8.31 -7.25
N ASN A 139 -0.32 9.23 -8.22
CA ASN A 139 -0.60 10.64 -8.03
C ASN A 139 -2.07 10.94 -7.72
N GLU A 140 -3.02 10.17 -8.25
CA GLU A 140 -4.45 10.30 -7.92
C GLU A 140 -4.73 9.84 -6.47
N PHE A 141 -3.88 8.96 -5.95
CA PHE A 141 -3.88 8.49 -4.56
C PHE A 141 -2.73 9.10 -3.74
N ASN A 142 -2.28 10.30 -4.11
CA ASN A 142 -1.42 11.11 -3.27
C ASN A 142 -2.21 12.31 -2.73
N GLU A 143 -2.04 12.63 -1.44
CA GLU A 143 -2.83 13.67 -0.74
C GLU A 143 -2.65 15.07 -1.36
N LEU A 144 -1.59 15.27 -2.15
CA LEU A 144 -1.28 16.56 -2.79
C LEU A 144 -2.14 16.86 -4.05
N ASN A 145 -2.80 15.86 -4.65
CA ASN A 145 -3.68 16.05 -5.83
C ASN A 145 -5.18 15.95 -5.49
N VAL A 146 -5.55 16.20 -4.23
CA VAL A 146 -6.93 16.05 -3.73
C VAL A 146 -7.91 17.09 -4.33
N ASN A 147 -7.41 18.17 -4.95
CA ASN A 147 -8.22 19.30 -5.41
C ASN A 147 -9.07 19.09 -6.68
N VAL A 148 -8.99 17.95 -7.38
CA VAL A 148 -9.67 17.78 -8.68
C VAL A 148 -10.95 16.93 -8.61
N MET A 149 -11.11 16.07 -7.60
CA MET A 149 -12.26 15.15 -7.49
C MET A 149 -12.60 14.88 -6.03
N SER A 150 -13.89 15.00 -5.66
CA SER A 150 -14.38 14.62 -4.33
C SER A 150 -14.11 13.15 -4.01
N ASP A 151 -13.85 12.82 -2.73
CA ASP A 151 -13.63 11.44 -2.28
C ASP A 151 -14.72 10.48 -2.78
N LYS A 152 -15.99 10.93 -2.77
CA LYS A 152 -17.14 10.12 -3.20
C LYS A 152 -17.07 9.69 -4.67
N SER A 153 -16.65 10.58 -5.57
CA SER A 153 -16.54 10.26 -7.00
C SER A 153 -15.35 9.34 -7.29
N ARG A 154 -14.25 9.48 -6.56
CA ARG A 154 -13.08 8.59 -6.67
C ARG A 154 -13.42 7.16 -6.29
N TYR A 155 -14.02 6.95 -5.11
CA TYR A 155 -14.40 5.61 -4.67
C TYR A 155 -15.46 4.98 -5.57
N SER A 156 -16.43 5.75 -6.08
CA SER A 156 -17.42 5.24 -7.02
C SER A 156 -16.78 4.76 -8.33
N ARG A 157 -15.76 5.48 -8.82
CA ARG A 157 -14.98 5.08 -9.99
C ARG A 157 -14.19 3.81 -9.71
N LEU A 158 -13.47 3.77 -8.59
CA LEU A 158 -12.71 2.60 -8.17
C LEU A 158 -13.60 1.36 -8.02
N ASP A 159 -14.76 1.49 -7.36
CA ASP A 159 -15.74 0.41 -7.22
C ASP A 159 -16.23 -0.09 -8.59
N SER A 160 -16.47 0.83 -9.53
CA SER A 160 -16.89 0.47 -10.90
C SER A 160 -15.79 -0.25 -11.67
N GLU A 161 -14.55 0.23 -11.59
CA GLU A 161 -13.37 -0.38 -12.23
C GLU A 161 -13.08 -1.77 -11.62
N LEU A 162 -13.10 -1.91 -10.29
CA LEU A 162 -12.94 -3.20 -9.61
C LEU A 162 -14.03 -4.20 -10.00
N ASN A 163 -15.28 -3.77 -10.13
CA ASN A 163 -16.39 -4.62 -10.57
C ASN A 163 -16.24 -5.06 -12.03
N TYR A 164 -15.79 -4.15 -12.90
CA TYR A 164 -15.44 -4.48 -14.28
C TYR A 164 -14.35 -5.54 -14.32
N TYR A 165 -13.25 -5.37 -13.56
CA TYR A 165 -12.15 -6.33 -13.54
C TYR A 165 -12.56 -7.71 -13.00
N ARG A 166 -13.38 -7.76 -11.95
CA ARG A 166 -13.92 -9.03 -11.41
C ARG A 166 -14.78 -9.79 -12.41
N SER A 167 -15.45 -9.07 -13.33
CA SER A 167 -16.35 -9.66 -14.33
C SER A 167 -15.61 -10.12 -15.60
N ASN A 168 -14.34 -9.74 -15.75
CA ASN A 168 -13.52 -10.01 -16.94
C ASN A 168 -12.14 -10.62 -16.58
N PRO A 169 -12.09 -11.83 -15.98
CA PRO A 169 -10.87 -12.43 -15.44
C PRO A 169 -9.85 -12.89 -16.49
N SER A 170 -10.17 -12.85 -17.79
CA SER A 170 -9.29 -13.30 -18.88
C SER A 170 -8.07 -12.39 -19.15
N ASN A 171 -7.86 -11.35 -18.33
CA ASN A 171 -6.70 -10.48 -18.43
C ASN A 171 -5.75 -10.82 -17.28
N THR A 172 -4.68 -11.55 -17.59
CA THR A 172 -3.68 -12.11 -16.64
C THR A 172 -3.07 -11.08 -15.69
N ASN A 173 -3.06 -9.80 -16.08
CA ASN A 173 -2.60 -8.70 -15.22
C ASN A 173 -3.57 -8.38 -14.07
N LEU A 174 -4.82 -8.85 -14.15
CA LEU A 174 -5.86 -8.69 -13.12
C LEU A 174 -5.78 -9.77 -12.03
N ASP A 175 -5.14 -10.90 -12.27
CA ASP A 175 -4.97 -11.95 -11.27
C ASP A 175 -4.14 -11.44 -10.07
N ILE A 176 -3.21 -10.52 -10.29
CA ILE A 176 -2.43 -9.87 -9.23
C ILE A 176 -3.36 -9.03 -8.34
N ILE A 177 -4.21 -8.20 -8.96
CA ILE A 177 -5.18 -7.35 -8.27
C ILE A 177 -6.19 -8.20 -7.52
N ILE A 178 -6.83 -9.15 -8.21
CA ILE A 178 -7.85 -10.00 -7.64
C ILE A 178 -7.23 -10.84 -6.53
N ASN A 179 -6.06 -11.45 -6.69
CA ASN A 179 -5.43 -12.17 -5.58
C ASN A 179 -5.12 -11.22 -4.41
N VAL A 180 -4.52 -10.05 -4.63
CA VAL A 180 -4.26 -9.08 -3.55
C VAL A 180 -5.53 -8.68 -2.79
N PHE A 181 -6.65 -8.43 -3.48
CA PHE A 181 -7.93 -8.06 -2.87
C PHE A 181 -8.79 -9.25 -2.39
N THR A 182 -8.46 -10.48 -2.78
CA THR A 182 -9.24 -11.70 -2.48
C THR A 182 -8.45 -12.69 -1.62
N ILE A 183 -7.24 -12.35 -1.16
CA ILE A 183 -6.51 -13.15 -0.17
C ILE A 183 -7.32 -13.19 1.13
N LYS A 184 -8.12 -14.26 1.24
CA LYS A 184 -8.83 -14.72 2.43
C LYS A 184 -7.88 -15.34 3.48
N LYS A 185 -6.57 -15.12 3.37
CA LYS A 185 -5.54 -15.82 4.17
C LYS A 185 -4.46 -14.94 4.83
N PHE A 186 -4.68 -13.63 4.85
CA PHE A 186 -4.17 -12.79 5.94
C PHE A 186 -5.31 -12.51 6.90
#